data_AF-A0A831WMH8-F1
#
_entry.id   AF-A0A831WMH8-F1
#
_cell.length_a   1.000
_cell.length_b   1.000
_cell.length_c   1.000
_cell.angle_alpha   90.00
_cell.angle_beta   90.00
_cell.angle_gamma   90.00
#
_symmetry.space_group_name_H-M   'P 1'
#
loop_
_entity.id
_entity.type
_entity.pdbx_description
1 polymer ?
#
loop_
_entity_poly.entity_id
_entity_poly.type
_entity_poly.pdbx_seq_one_letter_code
_entity_poly.pdbx_strand_id
1 'polypeptide(L)'
;MEEKIKLFTLENCPKCEYVKQHIPLEVDVDIITYPHNPKEWTVEQIVEANQHEVYSMLKQEAPILWVSDGTVIQGSLNIKKWLEWRKKNENNTG
;
A
#
# COMPACT_ATOMS: atom_id res chain seq x y z
N MET A 1 15.76 -12.57 4.43
CA MET A 1 14.42 -12.17 4.90
C MET A 1 13.69 -11.73 3.65
N GLU A 2 12.55 -12.33 3.33
CA GLU A 2 11.76 -11.91 2.17
C GLU A 2 11.27 -10.47 2.37
N GLU A 3 11.36 -9.65 1.33
CA GLU A 3 10.86 -8.28 1.35
C GLU A 3 9.33 -8.31 1.44
N LYS A 4 8.76 -7.57 2.39
CA LYS A 4 7.30 -7.47 2.54
C LYS A 4 6.81 -6.18 1.93
N ILE A 5 5.79 -6.29 1.08
CA ILE A 5 5.12 -5.17 0.44
C ILE A 5 3.70 -5.11 0.97
N LYS A 6 3.30 -3.94 1.49
CA LYS A 6 1.95 -3.68 2.00
C LYS A 6 1.33 -2.51 1.27
N LEU A 7 0.09 -2.66 0.83
CA LEU A 7 -0.72 -1.59 0.27
C LEU A 7 -1.83 -1.22 1.26
N PHE A 8 -1.67 -0.05 1.89
CA PHE A 8 -2.67 0.51 2.78
C PHE A 8 -3.67 1.36 1.99
N THR A 9 -4.96 1.04 2.17
CA THR A 9 -6.06 1.62 1.41
C THR A 9 -7.22 2.02 2.33
N LEU A 10 -8.13 2.82 1.79
CA LEU A 10 -9.37 3.20 2.45
C LEU A 10 -10.56 2.62 1.68
N GLU A 11 -11.64 2.30 2.39
CA GLU A 11 -12.93 1.97 1.77
C GLU A 11 -13.41 3.09 0.85
N ASN A 12 -14.16 2.71 -0.19
CA ASN A 12 -14.77 3.63 -1.17
C ASN A 12 -13.78 4.63 -1.79
N CYS A 13 -12.51 4.23 -1.96
CA CYS A 13 -11.44 5.04 -2.52
C CYS A 13 -11.15 4.64 -3.99
N PRO A 14 -11.59 5.41 -5.00
CA PRO A 14 -11.39 5.04 -6.41
C PRO A 14 -9.91 4.92 -6.80
N LYS A 15 -9.04 5.76 -6.23
CA LYS A 15 -7.59 5.68 -6.42
C LYS A 15 -7.01 4.37 -5.87
N CYS A 16 -7.56 3.88 -4.76
CA CYS A 16 -7.13 2.66 -4.11
C CYS A 16 -7.53 1.44 -4.95
N GLU A 17 -8.79 1.39 -5.39
CA GLU A 17 -9.28 0.34 -6.29
C GLU A 17 -8.53 0.31 -7.61
N TYR A 18 -8.20 1.48 -8.17
CA TYR A 18 -7.33 1.56 -9.34
C TYR A 18 -5.99 0.85 -9.12
N VAL A 19 -5.31 1.08 -7.99
CA VAL A 19 -4.03 0.41 -7.73
C VAL A 19 -4.22 -1.09 -7.55
N LYS A 20 -5.23 -1.52 -6.76
CA LYS A 20 -5.51 -2.95 -6.52
C LYS A 20 -5.67 -3.74 -7.83
N GLN A 21 -6.36 -3.16 -8.81
CA GLN A 21 -6.57 -3.76 -10.14
C GLN A 21 -5.30 -3.83 -11.01
N HIS A 22 -4.25 -3.09 -10.65
CA HIS A 22 -2.99 -3.01 -11.41
C HIS A 22 -1.81 -3.66 -10.66
N ILE A 23 -2.06 -4.37 -9.55
CA ILE A 23 -1.01 -5.17 -8.90
C ILE A 23 -0.67 -6.35 -9.83
N PRO A 24 0.60 -6.49 -10.27
CA PRO A 24 1.01 -7.63 -11.07
C PRO A 24 0.88 -8.93 -10.28
N LEU A 25 0.44 -10.01 -10.94
CA LEU A 25 0.28 -11.33 -10.31
C LEU A 25 1.58 -11.89 -9.72
N GLU A 26 2.72 -11.43 -10.24
CA GLU A 26 4.05 -11.88 -9.82
C GLU A 26 4.54 -11.16 -8.54
N VAL A 27 3.93 -10.03 -8.18
CA VAL A 27 4.34 -9.23 -7.02
C VAL A 27 3.41 -9.56 -5.86
N ASP A 28 3.94 -10.17 -4.81
CA ASP A 28 3.19 -10.46 -3.58
C ASP A 28 2.97 -9.18 -2.78
N VAL A 29 1.72 -8.75 -2.66
CA VAL A 29 1.32 -7.52 -1.97
C VAL A 29 0.20 -7.83 -0.98
N ASP A 30 0.47 -7.57 0.29
CA ASP A 30 -0.53 -7.64 1.34
C ASP A 30 -1.40 -6.36 1.34
N ILE A 31 -2.71 -6.50 1.18
CA ILE A 31 -3.64 -5.37 1.03
C ILE A 31 -4.41 -5.18 2.31
N ILE A 32 -4.20 -4.02 2.94
CA ILE A 32 -4.89 -3.63 4.17
C ILE A 32 -5.87 -2.51 3.83
N THR A 33 -7.14 -2.69 4.20
CA THR A 33 -8.21 -1.71 3.94
C THR A 33 -8.78 -1.23 5.27
N TYR A 34 -8.77 0.08 5.47
CA TYR A 34 -9.36 0.73 6.65
C TYR A 34 -10.65 1.48 6.28
N PRO A 35 -11.52 1.79 7.26
CA PRO A 35 -12.70 2.62 7.04
C PRO A 35 -12.34 3.96 6.40
N HIS A 36 -13.21 4.48 5.54
CA HIS A 36 -12.96 5.76 4.88
C HIS A 36 -12.85 6.92 5.88
N ASN A 37 -13.65 6.88 6.95
CA ASN A 37 -13.65 7.89 8.00
C ASN A 37 -12.74 7.46 9.17
N PRO A 38 -11.67 8.21 9.49
CA PRO A 38 -10.76 7.90 10.60
C PRO A 38 -11.44 7.75 11.97
N LYS A 39 -12.65 8.29 12.15
CA LYS A 39 -13.42 8.14 13.40
C LYS A 39 -14.01 6.75 13.59
N GLU A 40 -14.11 5.97 12.52
CA GLU A 40 -14.64 4.61 12.52
C GLU A 40 -13.54 3.56 12.73
N TRP A 41 -12.28 3.99 12.85
CA TRP A 41 -11.15 3.10 13.01
C TRP A 41 -11.11 2.51 14.42
N THR A 42 -10.86 1.21 14.51
CA THR A 42 -10.61 0.55 15.79
C THR A 42 -9.24 0.92 16.34
N VAL A 43 -9.02 0.68 17.63
CA VAL A 43 -7.72 0.91 18.27
C VAL A 43 -6.63 0.07 17.60
N GLU A 44 -6.94 -1.17 17.23
CA GLU A 44 -6.01 -2.08 16.56
C GLU A 44 -5.60 -1.55 15.18
N GLN A 45 -6.55 -1.02 14.41
CA GLN A 45 -6.28 -0.41 13.11
C GLN A 45 -5.40 0.83 13.24
N ILE A 46 -5.66 1.67 14.25
CA ILE A 46 -4.82 2.83 14.54
C ILE A 46 -3.40 2.39 14.93
N VAL A 47 -3.27 1.39 15.79
CA VAL A 47 -1.97 0.86 16.22
C VAL A 47 -1.19 0.30 15.03
N GLU A 48 -1.83 -0.54 14.21
CA GLU A 48 -1.19 -1.11 13.01
C GLU A 48 -0.73 -0.02 12.04
N ALA A 49 -1.57 0.97 11.74
CA ALA A 49 -1.22 2.05 10.84
C ALA A 49 -0.10 2.94 11.40
N ASN A 50 0.02 3.10 12.72
CA ASN A 50 1.12 3.83 13.34
C ASN A 50 2.43 3.01 13.35
N GLN A 51 2.37 1.68 13.50
CA GLN A 51 3.55 0.81 13.42
C GLN A 51 4.26 0.89 12.06
N HIS A 52 3.52 1.20 11.00
CA HIS A 52 4.05 1.39 9.65
C HIS A 52 4.18 2.87 9.28
N GLU A 53 3.94 3.79 10.24
CA GLU A 53 4.01 5.25 10.05
C GLU A 53 3.06 5.81 8.96
N VAL A 54 2.02 5.06 8.59
CA VAL A 54 1.07 5.43 7.51
C VAL A 54 -0.19 6.12 8.01
N TYR A 55 -0.48 6.10 9.31
CA TYR A 55 -1.73 6.65 9.86
C TYR A 55 -1.98 8.11 9.45
N SER A 56 -0.99 8.98 9.66
CA SER A 56 -1.10 10.40 9.29
C SER A 56 -1.11 10.62 7.78
N MET A 57 -0.44 9.76 7.02
CA MET A 57 -0.39 9.83 5.55
C MET A 57 -1.75 9.48 4.95
N LEU A 58 -2.40 8.41 5.42
CA LEU A 58 -3.71 7.96 4.94
C LEU A 58 -4.83 8.99 5.17
N LYS A 59 -4.67 9.87 6.16
CA LYS A 59 -5.58 11.00 6.40
C LYS A 59 -5.42 12.13 5.36
N GLN A 60 -4.28 12.19 4.68
CA GLN A 60 -3.97 13.20 3.67
C GLN A 60 -4.22 12.65 2.26
N GLU A 61 -3.69 11.46 1.97
CA GLU A 61 -3.83 10.80 0.67
C GLU A 61 -3.78 9.28 0.83
N ALA A 62 -4.64 8.60 0.05
CA ALA A 62 -4.63 7.15 -0.12
C ALA A 62 -4.62 6.82 -1.63
N PRO A 63 -4.04 5.67 -2.03
CA PRO A 63 -3.40 4.65 -1.19
C PRO A 63 -1.94 4.97 -0.84
N ILE A 64 -1.39 4.23 0.13
CA ILE A 64 0.02 4.26 0.54
C ILE A 64 0.63 2.87 0.37
N LEU A 65 1.75 2.76 -0.36
CA LEU A 65 2.55 1.55 -0.43
C LEU A 65 3.70 1.64 0.57
N TRP A 66 3.89 0.59 1.36
CA TRP A 66 4.97 0.44 2.31
C TRP A 66 5.77 -0.82 1.98
N VAL A 67 7.09 -0.72 2.05
CA VAL A 67 8.01 -1.82 1.80
C VAL A 67 8.92 -1.98 3.02
N SER A 68 9.22 -3.23 3.39
CA SER A 68 10.00 -3.53 4.59
C SER A 68 11.45 -3.03 4.59
N ASP A 69 11.95 -2.56 3.45
CA ASP A 69 13.24 -1.89 3.32
C ASP A 69 13.22 -0.42 3.76
N GLY A 70 12.05 0.09 4.18
CA GLY A 70 11.83 1.48 4.58
C GLY A 70 11.25 2.36 3.46
N THR A 71 11.05 1.82 2.25
CA THR A 71 10.45 2.57 1.16
C THR A 71 8.96 2.81 1.41
N VAL A 72 8.54 4.07 1.27
CA VAL A 72 7.12 4.48 1.34
C VAL A 72 6.77 5.28 0.08
N ILE A 73 5.74 4.85 -0.65
CA ILE A 73 5.28 5.52 -1.87
C ILE A 73 3.83 5.96 -1.70
N GLN A 74 3.58 7.24 -1.98
CA GLN A 74 2.25 7.84 -1.93
C GLN A 74 1.71 8.11 -3.34
N GLY A 75 0.39 8.02 -3.48
CA GLY A 75 -0.33 8.37 -4.71
C GLY A 75 -0.41 7.23 -5.71
N SER A 76 -1.61 7.02 -6.26
CA SER A 76 -1.94 5.83 -7.06
C SER A 76 -1.06 5.65 -8.31
N LEU A 77 -0.69 6.73 -8.99
CA LEU A 77 0.15 6.66 -10.19
C LEU A 77 1.60 6.28 -9.87
N ASN A 78 2.15 6.78 -8.75
CA ASN A 78 3.51 6.45 -8.34
C ASN A 78 3.60 5.01 -7.87
N ILE A 79 2.61 4.57 -7.10
CA ILE A 79 2.52 3.18 -6.64
C ILE A 79 2.42 2.23 -7.83
N LYS A 80 1.57 2.52 -8.81
CA LYS A 80 1.48 1.74 -10.04
C LYS A 80 2.84 1.64 -10.76
N LYS A 81 3.52 2.77 -10.97
CA LYS A 81 4.84 2.79 -11.63
C LYS A 81 5.86 1.97 -10.85
N TRP A 82 5.83 2.02 -9.52
CA TRP A 82 6.71 1.22 -8.67
C TRP A 82 6.41 -0.28 -8.81
N LEU A 83 5.14 -0.69 -8.79
CA LEU A 83 4.75 -2.09 -8.98
C LEU A 83 5.17 -2.63 -10.37
N GLU A 84 5.01 -1.83 -11.43
CA GLU A 84 5.48 -2.19 -12.77
C GLU A 84 7.01 -2.30 -12.86
N TRP A 85 7.74 -1.42 -12.16
CA TRP A 85 9.19 -1.52 -12.04
C TRP A 85 9.59 -2.76 -11.26
N ARG A 86 8.93 -3.06 -10.14
CA ARG A 86 9.21 -4.23 -9.29
C ARG A 86 9.08 -5.53 -10.07
N LYS A 87 7.96 -5.70 -10.79
CA LYS A 87 7.72 -6.83 -11.70
C LYS A 87 8.90 -7.06 -12.66
N LYS A 88 9.44 -6.00 -13.28
CA LYS A 88 10.54 -6.14 -14.25
C LYS A 88 11.84 -6.62 -13.60
N ASN A 89 12.10 -6.24 -12.36
CA ASN A 89 13.35 -6.58 -11.66
C ASN A 89 13.31 -7.96 -11.02
N GLU A 90 12.14 -8.46 -10.61
CA GLU A 90 12.00 -9.85 -10.16
C GLU A 90 12.22 -10.85 -11.30
N ASN A 91 11.78 -10.51 -12.52
CA ASN A 91 11.97 -11.33 -13.72
C ASN A 91 13.40 -11.35 -14.29
N ASN A 92 14.31 -10.49 -13.82
CA ASN A 92 15.70 -10.42 -14.29
C ASN A 92 16.69 -11.21 -13.41
N THR A 93 16.19 -11.91 -12.39
CA THR A 93 17.02 -12.70 -11.46
C THR A 93 16.82 -14.21 -11.64
N GLY A 94 16.14 -14.62 -12.72
CA GLY A 94 15.89 -16.02 -13.10
C GLY A 94 16.69 -16.46 -14.31
#